data_AF-A0A858QWY3-F1
#
_entry.id   AF-A0A858QWY3-F1
#
_cell.length_a   1.000
_cell.length_b   1.000
_cell.length_c   1.000
_cell.angle_alpha   90.00
_cell.angle_beta   90.00
_cell.angle_gamma   90.00
#
_symmetry.space_group_name_H-M   'P 1'
#
loop_
_entity.id
_entity.type
_entity.pdbx_description
1 polymer ?
#
loop_
_entity_poly.entity_id
_entity_poly.type
_entity_poly.pdbx_seq_one_letter_code
_entity_poly.pdbx_strand_id
1 'polypeptide(L)'
;MMNEIKDSMKPVMAMAEINKKTAEALISLQSSYVTEVVNASLAQMKTLSETKDAKAALELQVAFLKDAEAKMTEVAEKEIAALAAAKAELTAVVESSLEDLSSAPYFAELQKFMAAKA
;
A
#
# COMPACT_ATOMS: atom_id res chain seq x y z
N MET A 1 5.61 30.60 -18.13
CA MET A 1 6.49 30.31 -16.96
C MET A 1 5.76 29.85 -15.71
N MET A 2 5.04 30.69 -14.94
CA MET A 2 4.47 30.25 -13.64
C MET A 2 3.46 29.10 -13.75
N ASN A 3 2.60 29.12 -14.78
CA ASN A 3 1.62 28.05 -15.03
C ASN A 3 2.27 26.77 -15.56
N GLU A 4 3.30 26.88 -16.41
CA GLU A 4 4.04 25.74 -16.94
C GLU A 4 4.86 25.02 -15.85
N ILE A 5 5.46 25.78 -14.93
CA ILE A 5 6.15 25.22 -13.75
C ILE A 5 5.16 24.52 -12.82
N LYS A 6 3.95 25.07 -12.68
CA LYS A 6 2.89 24.45 -11.88
C LYS A 6 2.39 23.15 -12.51
N ASP A 7 2.22 23.14 -13.84
CA ASP A 7 1.79 21.97 -14.58
C ASP A 7 2.85 20.87 -14.59
N SER A 8 4.13 21.22 -14.70
CA SER A 8 5.25 20.27 -14.63
C SER A 8 5.42 19.61 -13.25
N MET A 9 4.89 20.20 -12.18
CA MET A 9 4.92 19.62 -10.82
C MET A 9 3.75 18.67 -10.54
N LYS A 10 2.69 18.67 -11.35
CA LYS A 10 1.48 17.84 -11.12
C LYS A 10 1.79 16.34 -11.01
N PRO A 11 2.65 15.72 -11.86
CA PRO A 11 2.96 14.30 -11.74
C PRO A 11 3.64 13.99 -10.40
N VAL A 12 4.57 14.84 -9.96
CA VAL A 12 5.27 14.67 -8.68
C VAL A 12 4.30 14.79 -7.50
N MET A 13 3.37 15.75 -7.54
CA MET A 13 2.32 15.89 -6.52
C MET A 13 1.38 14.68 -6.50
N ALA A 14 1.00 14.15 -7.66
CA ALA A 14 0.18 12.95 -7.76
C ALA A 14 0.89 11.73 -7.16
N MET A 15 2.17 11.52 -7.48
CA MET A 15 2.97 10.45 -6.88
C MET A 15 3.09 10.58 -5.35
N ALA A 16 3.31 11.80 -4.85
CA ALA A 16 3.40 12.06 -3.42
C ALA A 16 2.07 11.73 -2.71
N GLU A 17 0.93 12.10 -3.30
CA GLU A 17 -0.39 11.81 -2.75
C GLU A 17 -0.70 10.30 -2.78
N ILE A 18 -0.35 9.59 -3.86
CA ILE A 18 -0.50 8.12 -3.94
C ILE A 18 0.31 7.44 -2.82
N ASN A 19 1.57 7.83 -2.66
CA ASN A 19 2.43 7.28 -1.61
C ASN A 19 1.91 7.59 -0.21
N LYS A 20 1.41 8.81 0.01
CA LYS A 20 0.81 9.22 1.28
C LYS A 20 -0.40 8.35 1.63
N LYS A 21 -1.36 8.21 0.71
CA LYS A 21 -2.55 7.37 0.92
C LYS A 21 -2.19 5.92 1.17
N THR A 22 -1.20 5.40 0.44
CA THR A 22 -0.70 4.04 0.62
C THR A 22 -0.09 3.86 2.01
N ALA A 23 0.74 4.81 2.46
CA ALA A 23 1.32 4.78 3.79
C ALA A 23 0.25 4.86 4.89
N GLU A 24 -0.76 5.73 4.75
CA GLU A 24 -1.89 5.82 5.67
C GLU A 24 -2.66 4.49 5.75
N ALA A 25 -2.91 3.83 4.61
CA ALA A 25 -3.56 2.53 4.55
C ALA A 25 -2.74 1.44 5.26
N LEU A 26 -1.42 1.37 5.01
CA LEU A 26 -0.54 0.40 5.65
C LEU A 26 -0.45 0.62 7.17
N ILE A 27 -0.33 1.88 7.60
CA ILE A 27 -0.32 2.23 9.03
C ILE A 27 -1.64 1.83 9.69
N SER A 28 -2.76 2.04 9.01
CA SER A 28 -4.08 1.65 9.51
C SER A 28 -4.20 0.14 9.67
N LEU A 29 -3.78 -0.65 8.67
CA LEU A 29 -3.77 -2.11 8.72
C LEU A 29 -2.90 -2.63 9.87
N GLN A 30 -1.66 -2.15 9.99
CA GLN A 30 -0.75 -2.51 11.08
C GLN A 30 -1.31 -2.15 12.46
N SER A 31 -1.87 -0.95 12.60
CA SER A 31 -2.43 -0.48 13.89
C SER A 31 -3.63 -1.32 14.32
N SER A 32 -4.50 -1.69 13.36
CA SER A 32 -5.61 -2.60 13.59
C SER A 32 -5.10 -3.98 14.02
N TYR A 33 -4.14 -4.53 13.28
CA TYR A 33 -3.54 -5.84 13.59
C TYR A 33 -2.95 -5.89 15.00
N VAL A 34 -2.16 -4.90 15.39
CA VAL A 34 -1.57 -4.82 16.74
C VAL A 34 -2.65 -4.77 17.82
N THR A 35 -3.68 -3.94 17.60
CA THR A 35 -4.80 -3.82 18.55
C THR A 35 -5.53 -5.15 18.71
N GLU A 36 -5.79 -5.85 17.60
CA GLU A 36 -6.44 -7.15 17.61
C GLU A 36 -5.60 -8.23 18.30
N VAL A 37 -4.29 -8.28 18.05
CA VAL A 37 -3.39 -9.23 18.70
C VAL A 37 -3.35 -9.01 20.21
N VAL A 38 -3.28 -7.76 20.67
CA VAL A 38 -3.32 -7.44 22.10
C VAL A 38 -4.64 -7.90 22.72
N ASN A 39 -5.77 -7.55 22.09
CA ASN A 39 -7.08 -7.93 22.58
C ASN A 39 -7.27 -9.45 22.61
N ALA A 40 -6.87 -10.14 21.54
CA ALA A 40 -6.94 -11.60 21.46
C ALA A 40 -6.06 -12.26 22.52
N SER A 41 -4.86 -11.73 22.78
CA SER A 41 -3.95 -12.26 23.81
C SER A 41 -4.52 -12.09 25.22
N LEU A 42 -5.14 -10.94 25.52
CA LEU A 42 -5.82 -10.72 26.80
C LEU A 42 -7.02 -11.65 26.98
N ALA A 43 -7.82 -11.84 25.94
CA ALA A 43 -8.95 -12.78 25.95
C ALA A 43 -8.49 -14.22 26.17
N GLN A 44 -7.41 -14.63 25.49
CA GLN A 44 -6.82 -15.96 25.64
C GLN A 44 -6.27 -16.17 27.07
N MET A 45 -5.57 -15.19 27.62
CA MET A 45 -5.05 -15.26 28.99
C MET A 45 -6.18 -15.46 30.00
N LYS A 46 -7.27 -14.70 29.88
CA LYS A 46 -8.45 -14.87 30.73
C LYS A 46 -9.03 -16.28 30.61
N THR A 47 -9.25 -16.73 29.37
CA THR A 47 -9.83 -18.05 29.09
C THR A 47 -8.97 -19.18 29.66
N LEU A 48 -7.65 -19.12 29.48
CA LEU A 48 -6.73 -20.12 30.03
C LEU A 48 -6.69 -20.09 31.56
N SER A 49 -6.77 -18.91 32.19
CA SER A 49 -6.77 -18.79 33.66
C SER A 49 -8.00 -19.43 34.32
N GLU A 50 -9.11 -19.52 33.59
CA GLU A 50 -10.37 -20.12 34.03
C GLU A 50 -10.47 -21.62 33.67
N THR A 51 -9.58 -22.11 32.79
CA THR A 51 -9.60 -23.49 32.30
C THR A 51 -8.87 -24.44 33.25
N LYS A 52 -9.60 -25.42 33.78
CA LYS A 52 -9.06 -26.41 34.75
C LYS A 52 -8.58 -27.71 34.11
N ASP A 53 -9.00 -27.98 32.87
CA ASP A 53 -8.65 -29.19 32.13
C ASP A 53 -7.49 -28.92 31.15
N ALA A 54 -6.41 -29.69 31.28
CA ALA A 54 -5.20 -29.48 30.50
C ALA A 54 -5.39 -29.75 29.01
N LYS A 55 -6.28 -30.68 28.63
CA LYS A 55 -6.57 -31.00 27.23
C LYS A 55 -7.36 -29.86 26.59
N ALA A 56 -8.38 -29.35 27.27
CA ALA A 56 -9.15 -28.19 26.83
C ALA A 56 -8.27 -26.94 26.69
N ALA A 57 -7.34 -26.72 27.63
CA ALA A 57 -6.39 -25.61 27.54
C ALA A 57 -5.49 -25.72 26.28
N LEU A 58 -5.04 -26.93 25.95
CA LEU A 58 -4.26 -27.16 24.73
C LEU A 58 -5.08 -26.91 23.46
N GLU A 59 -6.31 -27.40 23.40
CA GLU A 59 -7.22 -27.17 22.27
C GLU A 59 -7.49 -25.67 22.05
N LEU A 60 -7.71 -24.92 23.14
CA LEU A 60 -7.85 -23.46 23.10
C LEU A 60 -6.59 -22.77 22.60
N GLN A 61 -5.40 -23.21 23.04
CA GLN A 61 -4.14 -22.61 22.57
C GLN A 61 -3.90 -22.90 21.08
N VAL A 62 -4.27 -24.08 20.59
CA VAL A 62 -4.20 -24.43 19.16
C VAL A 62 -5.17 -23.57 18.35
N ALA A 63 -6.40 -23.38 18.83
CA ALA A 63 -7.38 -22.52 18.16
C ALA A 63 -6.87 -21.08 18.06
N PHE A 64 -6.37 -20.52 19.17
CA PHE A 64 -5.78 -19.18 19.20
C PHE A 64 -4.64 -19.01 18.18
N LEU A 65 -3.75 -19.99 18.06
CA LEU A 65 -2.64 -19.92 17.09
C LEU A 65 -3.13 -19.95 15.64
N LYS A 66 -4.13 -20.77 15.33
CA LYS A 66 -4.74 -20.81 13.99
C LYS A 66 -5.42 -19.49 13.63
N ASP A 67 -6.14 -18.90 14.57
CA ASP A 67 -6.80 -17.61 14.36
C ASP A 67 -5.76 -16.49 14.18
N ALA A 68 -4.67 -16.51 14.95
CA ALA A 68 -3.56 -15.56 14.80
C ALA A 68 -2.87 -15.69 13.42
N GLU A 69 -2.63 -16.92 12.96
CA GLU A 69 -2.06 -17.20 11.64
C GLU A 69 -2.97 -16.69 10.51
N ALA A 70 -4.27 -16.98 10.60
CA ALA A 70 -5.26 -16.53 9.62
C ALA A 70 -5.31 -15.00 9.54
N LYS A 71 -5.35 -14.32 10.69
CA LYS A 71 -5.35 -12.84 10.74
C LYS A 71 -4.07 -12.23 10.17
N MET A 72 -2.92 -12.78 10.52
CA MET A 72 -1.64 -12.31 9.97
C MET A 72 -1.62 -12.44 8.45
N THR A 73 -2.12 -13.56 7.92
CA THR A 73 -2.22 -13.81 6.47
C THR A 73 -3.17 -12.82 5.80
N GLU A 74 -4.36 -12.60 6.37
CA GLU A 74 -5.34 -11.64 5.86
C GLU A 74 -4.78 -10.21 5.81
N VAL A 75 -4.07 -9.78 6.85
CA VAL A 75 -3.44 -8.45 6.87
C VAL A 75 -2.36 -8.34 5.81
N ALA A 76 -1.50 -9.36 5.66
CA ALA A 76 -0.48 -9.38 4.63
C ALA A 76 -1.08 -9.31 3.20
N GLU A 77 -2.16 -10.05 2.94
CA GLU A 77 -2.88 -9.98 1.66
C GLU A 77 -3.41 -8.56 1.39
N LYS A 78 -3.98 -7.89 2.40
CA LYS A 78 -4.47 -6.52 2.27
C LYS A 78 -3.33 -5.51 2.05
N GLU A 79 -2.20 -5.66 2.73
CA GLU A 79 -1.01 -4.82 2.54
C GLU A 79 -0.46 -4.97 1.11
N ILE A 80 -0.36 -6.21 0.60
CA ILE A 80 0.06 -6.48 -0.77
C ILE A 80 -0.93 -5.87 -1.78
N ALA A 81 -2.23 -6.01 -1.53
CA ALA A 81 -3.26 -5.41 -2.39
C ALA A 81 -3.15 -3.88 -2.45
N ALA A 82 -2.92 -3.22 -1.31
CA ALA A 82 -2.71 -1.78 -1.25
C ALA A 82 -1.46 -1.34 -2.03
N LEU A 83 -0.35 -2.06 -1.87
CA LEU A 83 0.89 -1.80 -2.63
C LEU A 83 0.73 -2.04 -4.13
N ALA A 84 0.00 -3.08 -4.51
CA ALA A 84 -0.28 -3.39 -5.91
C ALA A 84 -1.15 -2.31 -6.57
N ALA A 85 -2.18 -1.81 -5.87
CA ALA A 85 -3.00 -0.70 -6.32
C ALA A 85 -2.16 0.58 -6.49
N ALA A 86 -1.35 0.93 -5.50
CA ALA A 86 -0.46 2.08 -5.56
C ALA A 86 0.52 2.00 -6.74
N LYS A 87 1.09 0.82 -6.98
CA LYS A 87 1.95 0.58 -8.14
C LYS A 87 1.21 0.83 -9.45
N ALA A 88 0.00 0.32 -9.60
CA ALA A 88 -0.80 0.52 -10.80
C ALA A 88 -1.11 2.01 -11.03
N GLU A 89 -1.48 2.75 -9.98
CA GLU A 89 -1.72 4.19 -10.05
C GLU A 89 -0.45 4.97 -10.43
N LEU A 90 0.70 4.63 -9.83
CA LEU A 90 1.98 5.25 -10.18
C LEU A 90 2.38 4.97 -11.63
N THR A 91 2.18 3.74 -12.12
CA THR A 91 2.42 3.39 -13.52
C THR A 91 1.55 4.25 -14.44
N ALA A 92 0.26 4.42 -14.15
CA ALA A 92 -0.62 5.27 -14.94
C ALA A 92 -0.17 6.75 -14.95
N VAL A 93 0.33 7.27 -13.82
CA VAL A 93 0.91 8.63 -13.77
C VAL A 93 2.13 8.76 -14.68
N VAL A 94 3.01 7.76 -14.69
CA VAL A 94 4.21 7.75 -15.56
C VAL A 94 3.82 7.64 -17.03
N GLU A 95 2.92 6.72 -17.38
CA GLU A 95 2.44 6.54 -18.75
C GLU A 95 1.79 7.82 -19.29
N SER A 96 0.89 8.44 -18.52
CA SER A 96 0.27 9.71 -18.88
C SER A 96 1.31 10.83 -19.02
N SER A 97 2.32 10.88 -18.15
CA SER A 97 3.39 11.88 -18.26
C SER A 97 4.24 11.72 -19.52
N LEU A 98 4.46 10.47 -19.97
CA LEU A 98 5.17 10.18 -21.21
C LEU A 98 4.33 10.52 -22.45
N GLU A 99 3.03 10.24 -22.43
CA GLU A 99 2.10 10.63 -23.50
C GLU A 99 2.05 12.15 -23.66
N ASP A 100 1.92 12.89 -22.56
CA ASP A 100 1.94 14.37 -22.54
C ASP A 100 3.26 14.91 -23.11
N LEU A 101 4.39 14.29 -22.78
CA LEU A 101 5.70 14.70 -23.30
C LEU A 101 5.83 14.41 -24.81
N SER A 102 5.33 13.25 -25.26
CA SER A 102 5.39 12.83 -26.67
C SER A 102 4.49 13.67 -27.58
N SER A 103 3.40 14.19 -27.03
CA SER A 103 2.44 15.07 -27.72
C SER A 103 2.79 16.55 -27.59
N ALA A 104 3.82 16.90 -26.81
CA ALA A 104 4.25 18.27 -26.63
C ALA A 104 4.79 18.87 -27.95
N PRO A 105 4.42 20.12 -28.31
CA PRO A 105 4.91 20.80 -29.51
C PRO A 105 6.45 20.87 -29.61
N TYR A 106 7.10 20.97 -28.45
CA TYR A 106 8.56 21.00 -28.32
C TYR A 106 9.22 19.67 -28.72
N PHE A 107 8.55 18.53 -28.53
CA PHE A 107 9.07 17.22 -28.93
C PHE A 107 9.09 17.06 -30.46
N ALA A 108 8.06 17.59 -31.13
CA ALA A 108 8.02 17.68 -32.59
C ALA A 108 9.09 18.64 -33.16
N GLU A 109 9.36 19.76 -32.48
CA GLU A 109 10.47 20.65 -32.83
C GLU A 109 11.85 20.01 -32.59
N LEU A 110 12.02 19.28 -31.47
CA LEU A 110 13.26 18.55 -31.17
C LEU A 110 13.53 17.45 -32.21
N GLN A 111 12.50 16.70 -32.63
CA GLN A 111 12.60 15.72 -33.71
C GLN A 111 13.01 16.37 -35.03
N LYS A 112 12.39 17.50 -35.41
CA LYS A 112 12.80 18.26 -36.60
C LYS A 112 14.25 18.73 -36.52
N PHE A 113 14.69 19.21 -35.36
CA PHE A 113 16.05 19.70 -35.16
C PHE A 113 17.09 18.57 -35.22
N MET A 114 16.77 17.38 -34.67
CA MET A 114 17.64 16.20 -34.75
C MET A 114 17.68 15.60 -36.16
N ALA A 115 16.54 15.54 -36.86
CA ALA A 115 16.46 15.07 -38.24
C ALA A 115 17.17 16.01 -39.24
N ALA A 116 17.22 17.32 -38.96
CA ALA A 116 17.96 18.28 -39.77
C ALA A 116 19.49 18.23 -39.58
N LYS A 117 19.98 17.46 -38.60
CA LYS A 117 21.40 17.34 -38.24
C LYS A 117 22.01 15.96 -38.56
N ALA A 118 21.22 15.04 -39.09
CA ALA A 118 21.61 13.72 -39.61
C ALA A 118 21.67 13.75 -41.14
#